data_AF-A0A537JQQ7-F1
#
_entry.id   AF-A0A537JQQ7-F1
#
_cell.length_a   1.000
_cell.length_b   1.000
_cell.length_c   1.000
_cell.angle_alpha   90.00
_cell.angle_beta   90.00
_cell.angle_gamma   90.00
#
_symmetry.space_group_name_H-M   'P 1'
#
loop_
_entity.id
_entity.type
_entity.pdbx_description
1 polymer ?
#
loop_
_entity_poly.entity_id
_entity_poly.type
_entity_poly.pdbx_seq_one_letter_code
_entity_poly.pdbx_strand_id
1 'polypeptide(L)'
;MKNFILLLLLAIFLSPAYGQLKVKATCNAFVVDLLNGKVNDVRPDFTGAQIKAKFPCFTSEEPETSKCGGVINYKDRDLKFFTGRDYVEIGPTFKGTLSIPLMGSKRGSLFKYLGNPKMKDANWDAFETQYGTLILYYNAASKVNLIRFSTKTMDVIQLCE
;
A
#
# COMPACT_ATOMS: atom_id res chain seq x y z
N MET A 1 -34.47 -5.36 -49.69
CA MET A 1 -33.48 -5.88 -48.71
C MET A 1 -32.25 -5.00 -48.53
N LYS A 2 -31.68 -4.41 -49.60
CA LYS A 2 -30.48 -3.55 -49.52
C LYS A 2 -30.65 -2.30 -48.64
N ASN A 3 -31.83 -1.67 -48.64
CA ASN A 3 -32.11 -0.46 -47.84
C ASN A 3 -32.34 -0.75 -46.35
N PHE A 4 -32.73 -1.98 -45.99
CA PHE A 4 -32.92 -2.39 -44.59
C PHE A 4 -31.57 -2.62 -43.88
N ILE A 5 -30.57 -3.12 -44.61
CA ILE A 5 -29.21 -3.34 -44.11
C ILE A 5 -28.52 -1.98 -43.83
N LEU A 6 -28.79 -0.97 -44.65
CA LEU A 6 -28.21 0.38 -44.47
C LEU A 6 -28.73 1.05 -43.17
N LEU A 7 -30.01 0.87 -42.87
CA LEU A 7 -30.65 1.41 -41.66
C LEU A 7 -30.13 0.74 -40.38
N LEU A 8 -29.82 -0.56 -40.44
CA LEU A 8 -29.26 -1.29 -39.30
C LEU A 8 -27.80 -0.88 -39.01
N LEU A 9 -27.03 -0.53 -40.05
CA LEU A 9 -25.64 -0.07 -39.89
C LEU A 9 -25.54 1.33 -39.25
N LEU A 10 -26.51 2.23 -39.50
CA LEU A 10 -26.53 3.56 -38.88
C LEU A 10 -26.90 3.54 -37.39
N ALA A 11 -27.65 2.55 -36.94
CA ALA A 11 -28.04 2.42 -35.53
C ALA A 11 -26.86 2.06 -34.60
N ILE A 12 -25.80 1.44 -35.13
CA ILE A 12 -24.64 0.99 -34.35
C ILE A 12 -23.71 2.18 -33.96
N PHE A 13 -23.73 3.27 -34.73
CA PHE A 13 -22.94 4.47 -34.47
C PHE A 13 -23.54 5.43 -33.43
N LEU A 14 -24.75 5.16 -32.93
CA LEU A 14 -25.42 5.99 -31.91
C LEU A 14 -25.07 5.59 -30.47
N SER A 15 -23.99 4.84 -30.27
CA SER A 15 -23.52 4.48 -28.93
C SER A 15 -23.07 5.74 -28.19
N PRO A 16 -23.73 6.15 -27.08
CA PRO A 16 -23.27 7.28 -26.29
C PRO A 16 -21.90 6.95 -25.69
N ALA A 17 -20.87 7.67 -26.14
CA ALA A 17 -19.54 7.62 -25.54
C ALA A 17 -19.58 8.35 -24.19
N TYR A 18 -19.88 7.62 -23.11
CA TYR A 18 -19.76 8.13 -21.73
C TYR A 18 -18.29 8.16 -21.29
N GLY A 19 -17.46 8.91 -22.01
CA GLY A 19 -16.09 9.21 -21.62
C GLY A 19 -16.03 10.42 -20.70
N GLN A 20 -16.62 10.35 -19.50
CA GLN A 20 -16.44 11.43 -18.54
C GLN A 20 -15.02 11.36 -17.97
N LEU A 21 -14.23 12.41 -18.19
CA LEU A 21 -12.94 12.59 -17.55
C LEU A 21 -13.18 12.71 -16.03
N LYS A 22 -12.95 11.62 -15.31
CA LYS A 22 -12.91 11.65 -13.85
C LYS A 22 -11.66 12.42 -13.44
N VAL A 23 -11.84 13.59 -12.84
CA VAL A 23 -10.74 14.36 -12.25
C VAL A 23 -10.08 13.48 -11.20
N LYS A 24 -8.91 12.93 -11.52
CA LYS A 24 -8.14 12.11 -10.60
C LYS A 24 -7.43 13.04 -9.63
N ALA A 25 -7.79 12.95 -8.35
CA ALA A 25 -7.06 13.68 -7.31
C ALA A 25 -5.57 13.33 -7.41
N THR A 26 -4.71 14.35 -7.33
CA THR A 26 -3.26 14.18 -7.39
C THR A 26 -2.72 14.19 -5.96
N CYS A 27 -1.86 13.23 -5.61
CA CYS A 27 -1.09 13.26 -4.37
C CYS A 27 0.34 13.71 -4.64
N ASN A 28 0.96 14.27 -3.60
CA ASN A 28 2.40 14.39 -3.51
C ASN A 28 3.09 13.01 -3.61
N ALA A 29 4.39 13.02 -3.89
CA ALA A 29 5.21 11.81 -3.84
C ALA A 29 5.15 11.18 -2.44
N PHE A 30 5.01 9.86 -2.38
CA PHE A 30 5.03 9.12 -1.12
C PHE A 30 6.49 8.92 -0.68
N VAL A 31 6.82 9.43 0.50
CA VAL A 31 8.12 9.27 1.17
C VAL A 31 7.87 8.50 2.44
N VAL A 32 8.35 7.26 2.46
CA VAL A 32 8.24 6.37 3.61
C VAL A 32 9.50 6.51 4.44
N ASP A 33 9.34 7.03 5.64
CA ASP A 33 10.38 7.08 6.64
C ASP A 33 10.29 5.83 7.53
N LEU A 34 11.06 4.81 7.16
CA LEU A 34 11.08 3.52 7.83
C LEU A 34 11.80 3.55 9.18
N LEU A 35 12.53 4.63 9.51
CA LEU A 35 13.17 4.77 10.81
C LEU A 35 12.25 5.46 11.84
N ASN A 36 11.28 6.24 11.35
CA ASN A 36 10.29 6.93 12.17
C ASN A 36 8.84 6.42 11.98
N GLY A 37 8.64 5.39 11.15
CA GLY A 37 7.35 4.70 11.01
C GLY A 37 6.25 5.59 10.43
N LYS A 38 6.53 6.35 9.37
CA LYS A 38 5.58 7.30 8.79
C LYS A 38 5.66 7.42 7.27
N VAL A 39 4.57 7.89 6.65
CA VAL A 39 4.50 8.24 5.22
C VAL A 39 4.13 9.70 5.07
N ASN A 40 5.06 10.57 4.67
CA ASN A 40 4.88 12.05 4.64
C ASN A 40 4.13 12.61 5.88
N ASP A 41 4.54 12.19 7.08
CA ASP A 41 3.95 12.54 8.38
C ASP A 41 2.64 11.84 8.78
N VAL A 42 2.13 10.95 7.93
CA VAL A 42 1.01 10.08 8.29
C VAL A 42 1.53 8.85 9.01
N ARG A 43 1.09 8.66 10.26
CA ARG A 43 1.38 7.46 11.05
C ARG A 43 0.36 6.35 10.77
N PRO A 44 0.71 5.08 10.99
CA PRO A 44 -0.20 3.96 10.79
C PRO A 44 -1.51 4.02 11.59
N ASP A 45 -1.53 4.70 12.74
CA ASP A 45 -2.69 4.85 13.63
C ASP A 45 -3.59 6.06 13.28
N PHE A 46 -3.35 6.69 12.13
CA PHE A 46 -4.24 7.75 11.65
C PHE A 46 -5.54 7.15 11.13
N THR A 47 -6.64 7.86 11.36
CA THR A 47 -7.96 7.48 10.83
C THR A 47 -7.98 7.57 9.30
N GLY A 48 -8.91 6.83 8.68
CA GLY A 48 -9.09 6.90 7.23
C GLY A 48 -9.38 8.31 6.72
N ALA A 49 -10.09 9.15 7.50
CA ALA A 49 -10.34 10.54 7.14
C ALA A 49 -9.06 11.38 7.10
N GLN A 50 -8.17 11.24 8.10
CA GLN A 50 -6.89 11.94 8.16
C GLN A 50 -5.96 11.52 7.00
N ILE A 51 -5.92 10.22 6.69
CA ILE A 51 -5.15 9.69 5.56
C ILE A 51 -5.67 10.27 4.24
N LYS A 52 -6.99 10.23 4.00
CA LYS A 52 -7.59 10.77 2.77
C LYS A 52 -7.41 12.27 2.62
N ALA A 53 -7.42 13.02 3.72
CA ALA A 53 -7.14 14.45 3.70
C ALA A 53 -5.71 14.75 3.22
N LYS A 54 -4.72 13.96 3.66
CA LYS A 54 -3.32 14.10 3.22
C LYS A 54 -3.08 13.53 1.81
N PHE A 55 -3.75 12.43 1.49
CA PHE A 55 -3.55 11.65 0.27
C PHE A 55 -4.90 11.33 -0.41
N PRO A 56 -5.51 12.30 -1.10
CA PRO A 56 -6.85 12.14 -1.68
C PRO A 56 -6.89 11.23 -2.92
N CYS A 57 -5.73 10.84 -3.46
CA CYS A 57 -5.59 10.01 -4.67
C CYS A 57 -5.70 8.49 -4.43
N PHE A 58 -6.42 8.06 -3.40
CA PHE A 58 -6.63 6.64 -3.12
C PHE A 58 -7.39 5.97 -4.28
N THR A 59 -7.12 4.69 -4.50
CA THR A 59 -7.73 3.88 -5.57
C THR A 59 -9.03 3.20 -5.11
N SER A 60 -9.07 2.76 -3.87
CA SER A 60 -10.25 2.14 -3.27
C SER A 60 -10.16 2.20 -1.75
N GLU A 61 -11.31 2.08 -1.09
CA GLU A 61 -11.41 1.96 0.36
C GLU A 61 -12.29 0.77 0.75
N GLU A 62 -11.96 0.16 1.88
CA GLU A 62 -12.77 -0.84 2.54
C GLU A 62 -13.32 -0.25 3.84
N PRO A 63 -14.59 -0.52 4.19
CA PRO A 63 -15.20 0.04 5.40
C PRO A 63 -14.58 -0.56 6.67
N GLU A 64 -14.70 0.16 7.78
CA GLU A 64 -14.22 -0.28 9.10
C GLU A 64 -14.87 -1.59 9.60
N THR A 65 -16.01 -1.96 9.03
CA THR A 65 -16.71 -3.23 9.32
C THR A 65 -16.14 -4.44 8.58
N SER A 66 -15.14 -4.25 7.72
CA SER A 66 -14.49 -5.35 6.98
C SER A 66 -13.70 -6.28 7.90
N LYS A 67 -13.40 -7.50 7.44
CA LYS A 67 -12.63 -8.53 8.18
C LYS A 67 -11.35 -7.96 8.81
N CYS A 68 -10.67 -7.09 8.08
CA CYS A 68 -9.40 -6.51 8.47
C CYS A 68 -9.52 -5.10 9.03
N GLY A 69 -10.74 -4.66 9.36
CA GLY A 69 -11.06 -3.26 9.59
C GLY A 69 -10.91 -2.45 8.30
N GLY A 70 -10.89 -1.13 8.42
CA GLY A 70 -10.81 -0.24 7.26
C GLY A 70 -9.47 -0.39 6.54
N VAL A 71 -9.50 -0.25 5.22
CA VAL A 71 -8.30 -0.28 4.38
C VAL A 71 -8.37 0.84 3.35
N ILE A 72 -7.31 1.62 3.23
CA ILE A 72 -7.15 2.61 2.16
C ILE A 72 -6.06 2.14 1.21
N ASN A 73 -6.46 1.90 -0.04
CA ASN A 73 -5.59 1.32 -1.05
C ASN A 73 -5.09 2.39 -2.02
N TYR A 74 -3.78 2.43 -2.26
CA TYR A 74 -3.13 3.21 -3.31
C TYR A 74 -2.49 2.24 -4.31
N LYS A 75 -3.32 1.52 -5.08
CA LYS A 75 -2.87 0.43 -5.97
C LYS A 75 -1.82 0.88 -6.97
N ASP A 76 -1.99 2.08 -7.52
CA ASP A 76 -1.04 2.67 -8.49
C ASP A 76 0.33 3.01 -7.88
N ARG A 77 0.48 2.87 -6.56
CA ARG A 77 1.68 3.12 -5.78
C ARG A 77 2.11 1.91 -4.97
N ASP A 78 1.37 0.80 -5.03
CA ASP A 78 1.63 -0.42 -4.25
C ASP A 78 1.77 -0.16 -2.73
N LEU A 79 0.83 0.62 -2.20
CA LEU A 79 0.79 1.06 -0.81
C LEU A 79 -0.63 0.89 -0.25
N LYS A 80 -0.75 0.43 1.00
CA LYS A 80 -2.02 0.32 1.71
C LYS A 80 -1.89 0.76 3.16
N PHE A 81 -2.92 1.42 3.67
CA PHE A 81 -3.08 1.71 5.09
C PHE A 81 -4.21 0.84 5.64
N PHE A 82 -3.93 0.02 6.65
CA PHE A 82 -4.92 -0.77 7.36
C PHE A 82 -5.33 -0.01 8.61
N THR A 83 -6.36 0.82 8.49
CA THR A 83 -6.81 1.76 9.54
C THR A 83 -7.41 1.06 10.74
N GLY A 84 -7.98 -0.13 10.58
CA GLY A 84 -8.47 -0.93 11.70
C GLY A 84 -7.39 -1.78 12.39
N ARG A 85 -6.15 -1.78 11.88
CA ARG A 85 -5.04 -2.61 12.41
C ARG A 85 -3.77 -1.81 12.69
N ASP A 86 -3.80 -0.49 12.48
CA ASP A 86 -2.69 0.44 12.69
C ASP A 86 -1.38 0.01 12.03
N TYR A 87 -1.42 -0.44 10.76
CA TYR A 87 -0.20 -0.74 10.00
C TYR A 87 -0.29 -0.31 8.53
N VAL A 88 0.88 -0.13 7.94
CA VAL A 88 1.06 0.20 6.53
C VAL A 88 1.74 -0.96 5.82
N GLU A 89 1.29 -1.26 4.62
CA GLU A 89 1.87 -2.28 3.74
C GLU A 89 2.41 -1.62 2.47
N ILE A 90 3.64 -1.98 2.09
CA ILE A 90 4.34 -1.50 0.90
C ILE A 90 4.77 -2.71 0.09
N GLY A 91 4.23 -2.84 -1.12
CA GLY A 91 4.52 -3.95 -2.02
C GLY A 91 5.76 -3.73 -2.89
N PRO A 92 6.13 -4.76 -3.68
CA PRO A 92 7.39 -4.82 -4.42
C PRO A 92 7.49 -3.81 -5.57
N THR A 93 6.37 -3.26 -6.02
CA THR A 93 6.29 -2.29 -7.13
C THR A 93 6.07 -0.86 -6.65
N PHE A 94 6.39 -0.59 -5.38
CA PHE A 94 6.25 0.73 -4.76
C PHE A 94 6.92 1.82 -5.59
N LYS A 95 6.18 2.90 -5.86
CA LYS A 95 6.62 4.01 -6.74
C LYS A 95 7.02 5.28 -5.99
N GLY A 96 7.19 5.19 -4.67
CA GLY A 96 7.68 6.29 -3.84
C GLY A 96 9.15 6.14 -3.45
N THR A 97 9.57 6.91 -2.45
CA THR A 97 10.93 6.87 -1.90
C THR A 97 10.90 6.24 -0.52
N LEU A 98 11.86 5.36 -0.23
CA LEU A 98 12.11 4.83 1.11
C LEU A 98 13.32 5.56 1.71
N SER A 99 13.27 5.93 2.99
CA SER A 99 14.41 6.57 3.68
C SER A 99 15.65 5.69 3.74
N ILE A 100 15.46 4.37 3.66
CA ILE A 100 16.51 3.36 3.53
C ILE A 100 16.11 2.37 2.41
N PRO A 101 17.04 1.90 1.57
CA PRO A 101 16.72 1.10 0.39
C PRO A 101 16.43 -0.37 0.76
N LEU A 102 15.33 -0.62 1.49
CA LEU A 102 14.99 -1.97 1.93
C LEU A 102 14.40 -2.81 0.79
N MET A 103 13.52 -2.24 -0.04
CA MET A 103 12.83 -3.00 -1.07
C MET A 103 13.81 -3.62 -2.08
N GLY A 104 13.71 -4.92 -2.33
CA GLY A 104 14.61 -5.67 -3.20
C GLY A 104 16.00 -5.96 -2.63
N SER A 105 16.34 -5.44 -1.44
CA SER A 105 17.62 -5.72 -0.80
C SER A 105 17.68 -7.16 -0.30
N LYS A 106 18.89 -7.76 -0.34
CA LYS A 106 19.13 -9.11 0.17
C LYS A 106 19.01 -9.12 1.70
N ARG A 107 18.36 -10.14 2.27
CA ARG A 107 18.16 -10.32 3.72
C ARG A 107 19.44 -10.07 4.55
N GLY A 108 20.56 -10.68 4.17
CA GLY A 108 21.83 -10.52 4.88
C GLY A 108 22.46 -9.13 4.82
N SER A 109 22.03 -8.26 3.90
CA SER A 109 22.58 -6.90 3.75
C SER A 109 21.92 -5.86 4.67
N LEU A 110 20.87 -6.26 5.40
CA LEU A 110 20.02 -5.34 6.16
C LEU A 110 20.57 -5.00 7.55
N PHE A 111 21.51 -5.80 8.07
CA PHE A 111 22.08 -5.62 9.40
C PHE A 111 22.69 -4.23 9.63
N LYS A 112 23.31 -3.63 8.60
CA LYS A 112 23.87 -2.26 8.68
C LYS A 112 22.83 -1.17 8.94
N TYR A 113 21.56 -1.43 8.65
CA TYR A 113 20.47 -0.47 8.81
C TYR A 113 19.59 -0.78 10.02
N LEU A 114 19.29 -2.05 10.23
CA LEU A 114 18.25 -2.48 11.17
C LEU A 114 18.80 -3.31 12.36
N GLY A 115 20.09 -3.65 12.35
CA GLY A 115 20.66 -4.56 13.33
C GLY A 115 20.09 -5.98 13.22
N ASN A 116 19.98 -6.66 14.35
CA ASN A 116 19.42 -8.00 14.42
C ASN A 116 17.88 -7.94 14.49
N PRO A 117 17.16 -8.82 13.78
CA PRO A 117 15.73 -8.96 13.99
C PRO A 117 15.44 -9.48 15.40
N LYS A 118 14.35 -9.02 16.01
CA LYS A 118 13.85 -9.56 17.29
C LYS A 118 13.24 -10.95 17.08
N MET A 119 12.55 -11.14 15.96
CA MET A 119 11.93 -12.40 15.58
C MET A 119 12.15 -12.66 14.10
N LYS A 120 12.31 -13.93 13.72
CA LYS A 120 12.54 -14.33 12.33
C LYS A 120 11.94 -15.68 12.03
N ASP A 121 11.58 -15.87 10.77
CA ASP A 121 11.14 -17.14 10.20
C ASP A 121 11.84 -17.35 8.83
N ALA A 122 11.49 -18.41 8.12
CA ALA A 122 11.97 -18.73 6.79
C ALA A 122 11.77 -17.55 5.83
N ASN A 123 10.58 -16.94 5.85
CA ASN A 123 10.15 -15.98 4.84
C ASN A 123 10.02 -14.54 5.34
N TRP A 124 10.27 -14.26 6.62
CA TRP A 124 10.16 -12.91 7.15
C TRP A 124 11.06 -12.64 8.36
N ASP A 125 11.34 -11.37 8.60
CA ASP A 125 12.05 -10.85 9.77
C ASP A 125 11.23 -9.71 10.38
N ALA A 126 11.11 -9.68 11.71
CA ALA A 126 10.51 -8.59 12.46
C ALA A 126 11.55 -7.89 13.34
N PHE A 127 11.56 -6.57 13.27
CA PHE A 127 12.47 -5.67 13.96
C PHE A 127 11.67 -4.81 14.93
N GLU A 128 12.21 -4.69 16.15
CA GLU A 128 11.71 -3.72 17.12
C GLU A 128 12.26 -2.35 16.79
N THR A 129 11.37 -1.36 16.75
CA THR A 129 11.71 0.01 16.38
C THR A 129 11.16 0.95 17.44
N GLN A 130 11.68 2.18 17.50
CA GLN A 130 11.18 3.19 18.45
C GLN A 130 9.68 3.50 18.29
N TYR A 131 9.14 3.30 17.09
CA TYR A 131 7.74 3.61 16.79
C TYR A 131 6.83 2.40 16.91
N GLY A 132 7.35 1.18 17.12
CA GLY A 132 6.59 -0.06 17.11
C GLY A 132 7.34 -1.18 16.38
N THR A 133 6.75 -1.72 15.33
CA THR A 133 7.27 -2.91 14.63
C THR A 133 7.49 -2.65 13.15
N LEU A 134 8.61 -3.18 12.62
CA LEU A 134 8.88 -3.31 11.19
C LEU A 134 8.99 -4.78 10.83
N ILE A 135 8.22 -5.25 9.86
CA ILE A 135 8.25 -6.62 9.34
C ILE A 135 8.65 -6.56 7.87
N LEU A 136 9.65 -7.36 7.51
CA LEU A 136 10.11 -7.53 6.14
C LEU A 136 9.82 -8.95 5.70
N TYR A 137 9.15 -9.11 4.56
CA TYR A 137 8.97 -10.41 3.93
C TYR A 137 9.94 -10.56 2.77
N TYR A 138 10.33 -11.80 2.52
CA TYR A 138 11.32 -12.16 1.53
C TYR A 138 10.72 -13.08 0.46
N ASN A 139 11.16 -12.86 -0.78
CA ASN A 139 10.89 -13.80 -1.87
C ASN A 139 11.86 -14.99 -1.85
N ALA A 140 11.67 -15.93 -2.79
CA ALA A 140 12.53 -17.11 -2.95
C ALA A 140 14.02 -16.78 -3.22
N ALA A 141 14.34 -15.57 -3.70
CA ALA A 141 15.71 -15.09 -3.87
C ALA A 141 16.27 -14.41 -2.61
N SER A 142 15.59 -14.54 -1.47
CA SER A 142 15.91 -13.90 -0.19
C SER A 142 16.04 -12.37 -0.28
N LYS A 143 15.24 -11.75 -1.15
CA LYS A 143 15.14 -10.29 -1.29
C LYS A 143 13.83 -9.79 -0.70
N VAL A 144 13.86 -8.62 -0.07
CA VAL A 144 12.66 -7.97 0.47
C VAL A 144 11.65 -7.75 -0.66
N ASN A 145 10.43 -8.25 -0.50
CA ASN A 145 9.35 -8.09 -1.47
C ASN A 145 8.06 -7.50 -0.86
N LEU A 146 7.98 -7.38 0.47
CA LEU A 146 6.91 -6.69 1.18
C LEU A 146 7.50 -6.05 2.43
N ILE A 147 7.11 -4.81 2.69
CA ILE A 147 7.42 -4.11 3.93
C ILE A 147 6.13 -3.83 4.65
N ARG A 148 6.07 -4.16 5.94
CA ARG A 148 4.95 -3.81 6.81
C ARG A 148 5.48 -3.10 8.04
N PHE A 149 4.90 -1.97 8.41
CA PHE A 149 5.26 -1.32 9.66
C PHE A 149 4.04 -0.81 10.41
N SER A 150 4.11 -0.87 11.73
CA SER A 150 3.00 -0.59 12.63
C SER A 150 3.47 0.22 13.84
N THR A 151 2.54 0.97 14.42
CA THR A 151 2.75 1.60 15.72
C THR A 151 2.62 0.61 16.89
N LYS A 152 2.12 -0.60 16.61
CA LYS A 152 1.97 -1.68 17.57
C LYS A 152 3.29 -2.44 17.75
N THR A 153 3.51 -2.96 18.95
CA THR A 153 4.62 -3.89 19.23
C THR A 153 4.30 -5.28 18.68
N MET A 154 5.32 -6.13 18.55
CA MET A 154 5.18 -7.49 18.03
C MET A 154 4.21 -8.37 18.85
N ASP A 155 4.05 -8.07 20.13
CA ASP A 155 3.20 -8.87 21.03
C ASP A 155 1.70 -8.59 20.84
N VAL A 156 1.35 -7.45 20.24
CA VAL A 156 -0.05 -7.00 20.09
C VAL A 156 -0.47 -6.71 18.66
N ILE A 157 0.47 -6.71 17.70
CA ILE A 157 0.15 -6.48 16.30
C ILE A 157 -0.78 -7.60 15.78
N GLN A 158 -1.85 -7.20 15.10
CA GLN A 158 -2.81 -8.12 14.48
C GLN A 158 -2.76 -7.95 12.96
N LEU A 159 -2.18 -8.94 12.28
CA LEU A 159 -2.05 -8.92 10.83
C LEU A 159 -3.38 -9.32 10.17
N CYS A 160 -3.65 -8.74 9.00
CA CYS A 160 -4.76 -9.17 8.16
C CYS A 160 -4.29 -10.37 7.33
N GLU A 161 -4.78 -11.56 7.66
CA GLU A 161 -4.58 -12.82 6.93
C GLU A 161 -5.91 -13.39 6.46
#